data_AF-A0A928DDZ5-F1
#
_entry.id   AF-A0A928DDZ5-F1
#
_cell.length_a   1.000
_cell.length_b   1.000
_cell.length_c   1.000
_cell.angle_alpha   90.00
_cell.angle_beta   90.00
_cell.angle_gamma   90.00
#
_symmetry.space_group_name_H-M   'P 1'
#
loop_
_entity.id
_entity.type
_entity.pdbx_description
1 polymer ?
#
loop_
_entity_poly.entity_id
_entity_poly.type
_entity_poly.pdbx_seq_one_letter_code
_entity_poly.pdbx_strand_id
1 'polypeptide(L)'
;MDYKDCFSWNEFDWEREIRKDDARVSAYITELPKYIDLPGEDSILMRTIKRRLGTEKEDDDWGPVPYDESAENQDMLPFAGGENWRAVQGAPVYHNSAVLARDFALGAATCTREELRPKIMRILTLYGQIMARSADLIDMFMEKERAAAEYEDAEIPDALMIAVVKRLLSFQNKLAAELRLLEKESPELRAHADAHLEANGMMHDYLIDLLYSIRRNNDPSPDFNDDDPPF
;
A
#
# COMPACT_ATOMS: atom_id res chain seq x y z
N MET A 1 4.52 -16.51 -15.32
CA MET A 1 5.42 -15.40 -15.74
C MET A 1 6.86 -15.88 -15.63
N ASP A 2 7.78 -15.60 -16.57
CA ASP A 2 9.20 -15.95 -16.36
C ASP A 2 9.79 -14.93 -15.38
N TYR A 3 9.91 -15.31 -14.11
CA TYR A 3 10.33 -14.45 -12.99
C TYR A 3 11.73 -13.83 -13.16
N LYS A 4 12.45 -14.18 -14.23
CA LYS A 4 13.79 -13.67 -14.55
C LYS A 4 13.81 -12.26 -15.14
N ASP A 5 12.71 -11.75 -15.68
CA ASP A 5 12.70 -10.41 -16.32
C ASP A 5 12.36 -9.26 -15.35
N CYS A 6 11.73 -9.52 -14.19
CA CYS A 6 11.23 -8.46 -13.30
C CYS A 6 12.34 -7.70 -12.55
N PHE A 7 13.52 -8.29 -12.38
CA PHE A 7 14.68 -7.61 -11.79
C PHE A 7 15.23 -6.49 -12.68
N SER A 8 14.94 -6.51 -13.99
CA SER A 8 15.35 -5.46 -14.93
C SER A 8 14.36 -4.30 -15.04
N TRP A 9 13.24 -4.38 -14.33
CA TRP A 9 12.14 -3.42 -14.46
C TRP A 9 12.46 -2.11 -13.76
N ASN A 10 12.18 -1.00 -14.43
CA ASN A 10 12.26 0.31 -13.82
C ASN A 10 10.99 0.64 -12.99
N GLU A 11 11.00 1.77 -12.30
CA GLU A 11 9.91 2.25 -11.45
C GLU A 11 8.54 2.37 -12.18
N PHE A 12 8.54 2.62 -13.49
CA PHE A 12 7.31 2.77 -14.27
C PHE A 12 6.71 1.42 -14.69
N ASP A 13 7.55 0.41 -14.90
CA ASP A 13 7.10 -0.94 -15.20
C ASP A 13 6.47 -1.57 -13.96
N TRP A 14 7.09 -1.39 -12.79
CA TRP A 14 6.51 -1.79 -11.50
C TRP A 14 5.20 -1.06 -11.20
N GLU A 15 5.13 0.26 -11.39
CA GLU A 15 3.87 1.02 -11.22
C GLU A 15 2.76 0.50 -12.17
N ARG A 16 3.12 0.08 -13.39
CA ARG A 16 2.15 -0.51 -14.32
C ARG A 16 1.61 -1.83 -13.81
N GLU A 17 2.48 -2.67 -13.24
CA GLU A 17 2.08 -3.96 -12.70
C GLU A 17 1.21 -3.80 -11.44
N ILE A 18 1.60 -2.90 -10.53
CA ILE A 18 0.80 -2.54 -9.34
C ILE A 18 -0.61 -2.06 -9.76
N ARG A 19 -0.73 -1.28 -10.85
CA ARG A 19 -2.05 -0.87 -11.37
C ARG A 19 -2.90 -2.01 -11.90
N LYS A 20 -2.29 -3.03 -12.52
CA LYS A 20 -3.03 -4.22 -12.94
C LYS A 20 -3.55 -4.95 -11.70
N ASP A 21 -2.73 -5.05 -10.67
CA ASP A 21 -3.13 -5.65 -9.40
C ASP A 21 -4.32 -4.92 -8.76
N ASP A 22 -4.27 -3.60 -8.64
CA ASP A 22 -5.39 -2.80 -8.16
C ASP A 22 -6.66 -2.97 -9.02
N ALA A 23 -6.51 -3.11 -10.35
CA ALA A 23 -7.64 -3.38 -11.25
C ALA A 23 -8.23 -4.79 -11.04
N ARG A 24 -7.38 -5.79 -10.73
CA ARG A 24 -7.82 -7.14 -10.35
C ARG A 24 -8.64 -7.12 -9.07
N VAL A 25 -8.15 -6.45 -8.02
CA VAL A 25 -8.87 -6.32 -6.74
C VAL A 25 -10.18 -5.55 -6.91
N SER A 26 -10.19 -4.47 -7.70
CA SER A 26 -11.43 -3.72 -7.98
C SER A 26 -12.46 -4.56 -8.72
N ALA A 27 -12.03 -5.36 -9.71
CA ALA A 27 -12.90 -6.29 -10.41
C ALA A 27 -13.44 -7.37 -9.45
N TYR A 28 -12.59 -7.90 -8.56
CA TYR A 28 -12.98 -8.85 -7.52
C TYR A 28 -14.12 -8.32 -6.66
N ILE A 29 -13.91 -7.17 -6.03
CA ILE A 29 -14.88 -6.57 -5.10
C ILE A 29 -16.20 -6.24 -5.82
N THR A 30 -16.14 -5.84 -7.10
CA THR A 30 -17.33 -5.54 -7.90
C THR A 30 -18.16 -6.79 -8.21
N GLU A 31 -17.49 -7.93 -8.43
CA GLU A 31 -18.15 -9.18 -8.79
C GLU A 31 -18.60 -9.99 -7.55
N LEU A 32 -17.92 -9.84 -6.41
CA LEU A 32 -18.16 -10.58 -5.16
C LEU A 32 -19.65 -10.67 -4.75
N PRO A 33 -20.45 -9.58 -4.74
CA PRO A 33 -21.85 -9.67 -4.30
C PRO A 33 -22.73 -10.60 -5.16
N LYS A 34 -22.30 -10.96 -6.38
CA LYS A 34 -23.06 -11.84 -7.28
C LYS A 34 -22.79 -13.31 -7.02
N TYR A 35 -21.68 -13.64 -6.38
CA TYR A 35 -21.21 -15.00 -6.24
C TYR A 35 -21.06 -15.43 -4.76
N ILE A 36 -21.21 -14.51 -3.80
CA ILE A 36 -20.99 -14.72 -2.34
C ILE A 36 -21.77 -15.88 -1.72
N ASP A 37 -22.94 -16.19 -2.29
CA ASP A 37 -23.81 -17.24 -1.78
C ASP A 37 -23.64 -18.59 -2.51
N LEU A 38 -22.69 -18.71 -3.44
CA LEU A 38 -22.52 -19.90 -4.28
C LEU A 38 -21.46 -20.87 -3.74
N PRO A 39 -21.72 -22.19 -3.77
CA PRO A 39 -20.71 -23.18 -3.42
C PRO A 39 -19.56 -23.16 -4.45
N GLY A 40 -18.33 -22.98 -3.99
CA GLY A 40 -17.14 -22.86 -4.85
C GLY A 40 -17.02 -21.50 -5.56
N GLU A 41 -17.62 -20.45 -4.98
CA GLU A 41 -17.58 -19.05 -5.42
C GLU A 41 -16.23 -18.61 -6.01
N ASP A 42 -15.15 -18.78 -5.26
CA ASP A 42 -13.83 -18.25 -5.61
C ASP A 42 -13.39 -18.72 -7.00
N SER A 43 -13.64 -19.99 -7.32
CA SER A 43 -13.27 -20.55 -8.62
C SER A 43 -14.04 -19.92 -9.80
N ILE A 44 -15.30 -19.56 -9.58
CA ILE A 44 -16.18 -18.93 -10.58
C ILE A 44 -15.80 -17.46 -10.75
N LEU A 45 -15.58 -16.79 -9.63
CA LEU A 45 -15.25 -15.39 -9.57
C LEU A 45 -13.86 -15.12 -10.17
N MET A 46 -12.86 -15.93 -9.82
CA MET A 46 -11.51 -15.86 -10.43
C MET A 46 -11.54 -16.09 -11.94
N ARG A 47 -12.30 -17.08 -12.41
CA ARG A 47 -12.45 -17.34 -13.86
C ARG A 47 -13.08 -16.15 -14.58
N THR A 48 -14.05 -15.49 -13.94
CA THR A 48 -14.74 -14.32 -14.50
C THR A 48 -13.82 -13.10 -14.57
N ILE A 49 -13.02 -12.87 -13.52
CA ILE A 49 -12.04 -11.78 -13.46
C ILE A 49 -10.93 -11.99 -14.51
N LYS A 50 -10.36 -13.20 -14.58
CA LYS A 50 -9.35 -13.58 -15.57
C LYS A 50 -9.82 -13.29 -17.00
N ARG A 51 -11.05 -13.70 -17.32
CA ARG A 51 -11.67 -13.46 -18.63
C ARG A 51 -11.87 -11.97 -18.91
N ARG A 52 -12.31 -11.20 -17.91
CA ARG A 52 -12.62 -9.76 -18.07
C ARG A 52 -11.37 -8.90 -18.22
N LEU A 53 -10.27 -9.29 -17.58
CA LEU A 53 -9.01 -8.55 -17.60
C LEU A 53 -8.04 -9.03 -18.68
N GLY A 54 -8.42 -10.01 -19.51
CA GLY A 54 -7.63 -10.49 -20.64
C GLY A 54 -6.32 -11.17 -20.22
N THR A 55 -6.23 -11.67 -18.99
CA THR A 55 -5.07 -12.41 -18.48
C THR A 55 -5.22 -13.90 -18.80
N GLU A 56 -5.25 -14.25 -20.09
CA GLU A 56 -5.36 -15.63 -20.60
C GLU A 56 -4.00 -16.36 -20.72
N LYS A 57 -2.95 -15.91 -20.02
CA LYS A 57 -1.75 -16.75 -19.91
C LYS A 57 -2.02 -17.86 -18.89
N GLU A 58 -2.05 -19.08 -19.44
CA GLU A 58 -2.13 -20.36 -18.74
C GLU A 58 -1.09 -20.44 -17.60
N ASP A 59 -1.50 -21.08 -16.51
CA ASP A 59 -0.67 -21.56 -15.39
C ASP A 59 -0.19 -20.59 -14.28
N ASP A 60 -0.81 -19.42 -14.11
CA ASP A 60 -0.79 -18.80 -12.77
C ASP A 60 -1.87 -19.52 -11.93
N ASP A 61 -1.43 -20.54 -11.20
CA ASP A 61 -2.17 -21.15 -10.10
C ASP A 61 -2.42 -20.05 -9.07
N TRP A 62 -3.66 -19.58 -9.00
CA TRP A 62 -4.11 -18.73 -7.88
C TRP A 62 -4.38 -19.69 -6.74
N GLY A 63 -3.29 -20.32 -6.27
CA GLY A 63 -3.31 -21.15 -5.08
C GLY A 63 -4.08 -20.39 -4.02
N PRO A 64 -4.84 -21.10 -3.16
CA PRO A 64 -5.68 -20.45 -2.16
C PRO A 64 -4.84 -19.35 -1.52
N VAL A 65 -5.36 -18.11 -1.56
CA VAL A 65 -4.84 -17.04 -0.70
C VAL A 65 -4.73 -17.73 0.65
N PRO A 66 -3.55 -17.82 1.28
CA PRO A 66 -3.45 -18.43 2.58
C PRO A 66 -4.27 -17.53 3.50
N TYR A 67 -5.56 -17.83 3.59
CA TYR A 67 -6.36 -17.58 4.77
C TYR A 67 -5.58 -18.35 5.81
N ASP A 68 -4.73 -17.61 6.51
CA ASP A 68 -4.20 -18.06 7.76
C ASP A 68 -5.42 -18.39 8.62
N GLU A 69 -5.71 -19.68 8.77
CA GLU A 69 -6.78 -20.19 9.62
C GLU A 69 -6.59 -19.73 11.08
N SER A 70 -5.45 -19.11 11.42
CA SER A 70 -5.24 -18.40 12.68
C SER A 70 -6.06 -17.10 12.82
N ALA A 71 -6.61 -16.55 11.73
CA ALA A 71 -7.37 -15.30 11.74
C ALA A 71 -8.68 -15.38 12.57
N GLU A 72 -9.20 -16.57 12.83
CA GLU A 72 -10.38 -16.76 13.69
C GLU A 72 -10.07 -16.65 15.21
N ASN A 73 -8.80 -16.57 15.60
CA ASN A 73 -8.36 -16.38 17.00
C ASN A 73 -7.69 -15.00 17.23
N GLN A 74 -8.22 -13.94 16.61
CA GLN A 74 -7.68 -12.58 16.70
C GLN A 74 -7.99 -11.81 17.99
N ASP A 75 -8.20 -12.49 19.13
CA ASP A 75 -8.28 -11.79 20.41
C ASP A 75 -6.92 -11.32 20.95
N MET A 76 -5.80 -11.68 20.32
CA MET A 76 -4.50 -11.01 20.42
C MET A 76 -3.64 -11.44 19.24
N LEU A 77 -3.24 -10.53 18.36
CA LEU A 77 -2.11 -10.78 17.47
C LEU A 77 -0.80 -10.53 18.24
N PRO A 78 -0.04 -11.55 18.67
CA PRO A 78 1.40 -11.43 18.67
C PRO A 78 1.84 -11.76 17.25
N PHE A 79 2.33 -10.75 16.53
CA PHE A 79 3.23 -10.95 15.39
C PHE A 79 4.39 -11.82 15.93
N ALA A 80 4.30 -13.14 15.74
CA ALA A 80 5.17 -14.12 16.37
C ALA A 80 6.48 -14.23 15.58
N GLY A 81 7.31 -13.20 15.71
CA GLY A 81 8.70 -13.16 15.25
C GLY A 81 9.36 -12.02 16.01
N GLY A 82 10.51 -12.25 16.64
CA GLY A 82 11.21 -11.27 17.48
C GLY A 82 11.73 -10.02 16.74
N GLU A 83 11.30 -9.77 15.52
CA GLU A 83 11.66 -8.62 14.68
C GLU A 83 10.72 -7.45 14.99
N ASN A 84 11.29 -6.32 15.41
CA ASN A 84 10.53 -5.12 15.75
C ASN A 84 10.09 -4.39 14.48
N TRP A 85 9.07 -4.90 13.78
CA TRP A 85 8.52 -4.30 12.56
C TRP A 85 8.17 -2.81 12.72
N ARG A 86 7.88 -2.37 13.95
CA ARG A 86 7.57 -0.97 14.26
C ARG A 86 8.76 -0.02 14.06
N ALA A 87 9.98 -0.54 14.05
CA ALA A 87 11.19 0.23 13.77
C ALA A 87 11.53 0.28 12.27
N VAL A 88 10.83 -0.51 11.44
CA VAL A 88 11.09 -0.63 10.00
C VAL A 88 10.52 0.58 9.25
N GLN A 89 11.18 0.95 8.15
CA GLN A 89 10.71 2.02 7.27
C GLN A 89 9.32 1.67 6.70
N GLY A 90 8.41 2.65 6.67
CA GLY A 90 7.01 2.43 6.32
C GLY A 90 6.07 2.15 7.50
N ALA A 91 6.59 1.64 8.63
CA ALA A 91 5.78 1.38 9.84
C ALA A 91 5.09 2.62 10.44
N PRO A 92 5.72 3.81 10.47
CA PRO A 92 5.04 5.02 10.92
C PRO A 92 3.80 5.36 10.10
N VAL A 93 3.85 5.16 8.77
CA VAL A 93 2.72 5.42 7.86
C VAL A 93 1.60 4.41 8.11
N TYR A 94 1.94 3.13 8.27
CA TYR A 94 0.96 2.08 8.61
C TYR A 94 0.24 2.41 9.91
N HIS A 95 1.01 2.64 10.98
CA HIS A 95 0.47 2.85 12.32
C HIS A 95 -0.38 4.13 12.41
N ASN A 96 0.13 5.25 11.90
CA ASN A 96 -0.59 6.51 11.91
C ASN A 96 -1.87 6.42 11.06
N SER A 97 -1.81 5.77 9.90
CA SER A 97 -3.00 5.55 9.08
C SER A 97 -4.06 4.69 9.79
N ALA A 98 -3.67 3.66 10.55
CA ALA A 98 -4.60 2.84 11.32
C ALA A 98 -5.26 3.63 12.46
N VAL A 99 -4.48 4.44 13.19
CA VAL A 99 -5.00 5.30 14.26
C VAL A 99 -5.96 6.34 13.69
N LEU A 100 -5.58 7.00 12.59
CA LEU A 100 -6.43 7.98 11.91
C LEU A 100 -7.66 7.32 11.30
N ALA A 101 -7.57 6.13 10.69
CA ALA A 101 -8.75 5.45 10.15
C ALA A 101 -9.79 5.17 11.24
N ARG A 102 -9.33 4.70 12.41
CA ARG A 102 -10.19 4.47 13.57
C ARG A 102 -10.81 5.77 14.08
N ASP A 103 -9.99 6.80 14.27
CA ASP A 103 -10.46 8.11 14.74
C ASP A 103 -11.49 8.70 13.77
N PHE A 104 -11.21 8.61 12.46
CA PHE A 104 -12.10 9.04 11.40
C PHE A 104 -13.44 8.29 11.43
N ALA A 105 -13.39 6.96 11.61
CA ALA A 105 -14.59 6.14 11.69
C ALA A 105 -15.47 6.53 12.89
N LEU A 106 -14.85 6.81 14.05
CA LEU A 106 -15.57 7.24 15.25
C LEU A 106 -16.21 8.62 15.06
N GLY A 107 -15.48 9.58 14.50
CA GLY A 107 -16.03 10.90 14.17
C GLY A 107 -17.15 10.81 13.14
N ALA A 108 -16.94 10.04 12.07
CA ALA A 108 -17.91 9.86 11.01
C ALA A 108 -19.17 9.10 11.46
N ALA A 109 -19.09 8.22 12.45
CA ALA A 109 -20.25 7.52 13.02
C ALA A 109 -21.27 8.49 13.64
N THR A 110 -20.84 9.67 14.06
CA THR A 110 -21.74 10.71 14.57
C THR A 110 -22.47 11.49 13.46
N CYS A 111 -22.03 11.33 12.20
CA CYS A 111 -22.61 12.04 11.07
C CYS A 111 -23.92 11.36 10.62
N THR A 112 -25.04 12.07 10.79
CA THR A 112 -26.38 11.56 10.44
C THR A 112 -26.76 11.80 8.97
N ARG A 113 -25.95 12.58 8.23
CA ARG A 113 -26.20 12.94 6.84
C ARG A 113 -25.88 11.78 5.89
N GLU A 114 -26.91 11.10 5.40
CA GLU A 114 -26.75 9.93 4.52
C GLU A 114 -26.02 10.25 3.21
N GLU A 115 -26.19 11.47 2.69
CA GLU A 115 -25.52 11.98 1.49
C GLU A 115 -23.99 12.00 1.61
N LEU A 116 -23.44 12.05 2.82
CA LEU A 116 -21.99 12.04 3.06
C LEU A 116 -21.43 10.61 3.18
N ARG A 117 -22.26 9.58 3.34
CA ARG A 117 -21.81 8.19 3.53
C ARG A 117 -20.86 7.71 2.43
N PRO A 118 -21.13 7.91 1.12
CA PRO A 118 -20.20 7.48 0.08
C PRO A 118 -18.81 8.13 0.19
N LYS A 119 -18.74 9.38 0.66
CA LYS A 119 -17.48 10.11 0.84
C LYS A 119 -16.72 9.63 2.06
N ILE A 120 -17.43 9.44 3.17
CA ILE A 120 -16.88 8.84 4.39
C ILE A 120 -16.29 7.46 4.09
N MET A 121 -17.04 6.60 3.40
CA MET A 121 -16.56 5.27 3.03
C MET A 121 -15.34 5.34 2.12
N ARG A 122 -15.28 6.32 1.20
CA ARG A 122 -14.13 6.52 0.32
C ARG A 122 -12.87 6.92 1.10
N ILE A 123 -12.99 7.82 2.08
CA ILE A 123 -11.89 8.22 2.96
C ILE A 123 -11.37 7.02 3.76
N LEU A 124 -12.27 6.23 4.37
CA LEU A 124 -11.89 5.00 5.07
C LEU A 124 -11.21 3.99 4.15
N THR A 125 -11.71 3.84 2.91
CA THR A 125 -11.09 2.97 1.91
C THR A 125 -9.68 3.45 1.54
N LEU A 126 -9.47 4.76 1.41
CA LEU A 126 -8.14 5.33 1.13
C LEU A 126 -7.16 5.06 2.27
N TYR A 127 -7.58 5.16 3.53
CA TYR A 127 -6.75 4.73 4.65
C TYR A 127 -6.39 3.24 4.56
N GLY A 128 -7.35 2.38 4.20
CA GLY A 128 -7.11 0.96 3.95
C GLY A 128 -6.05 0.71 2.88
N GLN A 129 -6.13 1.44 1.76
CA GLN A 129 -5.15 1.34 0.67
C GLN A 129 -3.75 1.82 1.09
N ILE A 130 -3.68 2.89 1.89
CA ILE A 130 -2.41 3.39 2.44
C ILE A 130 -1.80 2.34 3.37
N MET A 131 -2.60 1.76 4.28
CA MET A 131 -2.12 0.71 5.19
C MET A 131 -1.60 -0.50 4.42
N ALA A 132 -2.36 -1.02 3.45
CA ALA A 132 -1.95 -2.16 2.65
C ALA A 132 -0.60 -1.94 1.95
N ARG A 133 -0.45 -0.81 1.24
CA ARG A 133 0.82 -0.51 0.55
C ARG A 133 1.97 -0.15 1.49
N SER A 134 1.69 0.36 2.69
CA SER A 134 2.73 0.54 3.71
C SER A 134 3.17 -0.78 4.34
N ALA A 135 2.29 -1.78 4.43
CA ALA A 135 2.64 -3.13 4.86
C ALA A 135 3.56 -3.80 3.82
N ASP A 136 3.22 -3.70 2.52
CA ASP A 136 4.09 -4.16 1.44
C ASP A 136 5.51 -3.56 1.56
N LEU A 137 5.60 -2.27 1.92
CA LEU A 137 6.89 -1.59 2.09
C LEU A 137 7.67 -2.11 3.32
N ILE A 138 6.99 -2.36 4.43
CA ILE A 138 7.61 -2.94 5.64
C ILE A 138 8.17 -4.33 5.32
N ASP A 139 7.39 -5.16 4.64
CA ASP A 139 7.80 -6.50 4.23
C ASP A 139 9.03 -6.46 3.32
N MET A 140 9.04 -5.54 2.34
CA MET A 140 10.22 -5.32 1.47
C MET A 140 11.45 -4.91 2.28
N PHE A 141 11.34 -3.98 3.23
CA PHE A 141 12.50 -3.56 4.02
C PHE A 141 13.04 -4.69 4.93
N MET A 142 12.15 -5.46 5.56
CA MET A 142 12.55 -6.61 6.38
C MET A 142 13.20 -7.70 5.54
N GLU A 143 12.65 -8.00 4.36
CA GLU A 143 13.23 -8.98 3.46
C GLU A 143 14.59 -8.50 2.91
N LYS A 144 14.77 -7.21 2.63
CA LYS A 144 16.07 -6.63 2.25
C LYS A 144 17.10 -6.74 3.38
N GLU A 145 16.69 -6.50 4.63
CA GLU A 145 17.56 -6.65 5.81
C GLU A 145 17.94 -8.12 6.04
N ARG A 146 16.99 -9.05 5.91
CA ARG A 146 17.23 -10.49 6.01
C ARG A 146 18.14 -11.01 4.90
N ALA A 147 17.88 -10.57 3.66
CA ALA A 147 18.72 -10.88 2.51
C ALA A 147 20.17 -10.44 2.77
N ALA A 148 20.38 -9.21 3.20
CA ALA A 148 21.71 -8.69 3.54
C ALA A 148 22.42 -9.51 4.66
N ALA A 149 21.67 -10.18 5.53
CA ALA A 149 22.20 -11.02 6.60
C ALA A 149 22.47 -12.48 6.19
N GLU A 150 21.69 -13.05 5.27
CA GLU A 150 21.69 -14.49 4.94
C GLU A 150 22.25 -14.85 3.56
N TYR A 151 22.08 -13.99 2.53
CA TYR A 151 22.44 -14.29 1.14
C TYR A 151 22.94 -13.04 0.39
N GLU A 152 24.16 -13.08 -0.17
CA GLU A 152 24.75 -11.97 -0.94
C GLU A 152 23.94 -11.56 -2.20
N ASP A 153 23.05 -12.42 -2.71
CA ASP A 153 22.42 -12.25 -4.04
C ASP A 153 20.89 -11.99 -4.02
N ALA A 154 20.26 -11.83 -2.84
CA ALA A 154 18.82 -11.55 -2.76
C ALA A 154 18.54 -10.04 -2.84
N GLU A 155 18.31 -9.54 -4.06
CA GLU A 155 18.13 -8.12 -4.33
C GLU A 155 16.65 -7.77 -4.55
N ILE A 156 16.00 -7.16 -3.55
CA ILE A 156 14.70 -6.52 -3.80
C ILE A 156 14.97 -5.29 -4.67
N PRO A 157 14.37 -5.18 -5.87
CA PRO A 157 14.65 -4.06 -6.74
C PRO A 157 14.21 -2.75 -6.08
N ASP A 158 15.14 -1.82 -5.85
CA ASP A 158 14.81 -0.50 -5.33
C ASP A 158 13.79 0.23 -6.21
N ALA A 159 13.76 -0.08 -7.51
CA ALA A 159 12.75 0.39 -8.45
C ALA A 159 11.31 0.03 -8.02
N LEU A 160 11.08 -1.16 -7.44
CA LEU A 160 9.79 -1.57 -6.89
C LEU A 160 9.46 -0.74 -5.65
N MET A 161 10.40 -0.60 -4.71
CA MET A 161 10.21 0.19 -3.50
C MET A 161 9.87 1.65 -3.84
N ILE A 162 10.57 2.24 -4.81
CA ILE A 162 10.29 3.58 -5.33
C ILE A 162 8.87 3.66 -5.92
N ALA A 163 8.45 2.67 -6.71
CA ALA A 163 7.10 2.64 -7.26
C ALA A 163 6.04 2.62 -6.15
N VAL A 164 6.23 1.80 -5.12
CA VAL A 164 5.33 1.69 -3.95
C VAL A 164 5.27 3.01 -3.18
N VAL A 165 6.40 3.66 -2.91
CA VAL A 165 6.42 4.97 -2.22
C VAL A 165 5.71 6.05 -3.04
N LYS A 166 5.93 6.10 -4.36
CA LYS A 166 5.19 7.01 -5.25
C LYS A 166 3.68 6.74 -5.24
N ARG A 167 3.30 5.47 -5.16
CA ARG A 167 1.89 5.06 -5.05
C ARG A 167 1.29 5.53 -3.73
N LEU A 168 1.99 5.35 -2.62
CA LEU A 168 1.60 5.86 -1.30
C LEU A 168 1.41 7.39 -1.33
N LEU A 169 2.35 8.13 -1.92
CA LEU A 169 2.22 9.58 -2.11
C LEU A 169 0.99 9.95 -2.95
N SER A 170 0.66 9.17 -3.98
CA SER A 170 -0.58 9.37 -4.76
C SER A 170 -1.83 9.16 -3.90
N PHE A 171 -1.85 8.14 -3.04
CA PHE A 171 -2.98 7.90 -2.14
C PHE A 171 -3.12 8.99 -1.07
N GLN A 172 -2.02 9.45 -0.47
CA GLN A 172 -2.01 10.58 0.48
C GLN A 172 -2.57 11.86 -0.17
N ASN A 173 -2.23 12.12 -1.43
CA ASN A 173 -2.78 13.26 -2.17
C ASN A 173 -4.28 13.12 -2.45
N LYS A 174 -4.76 11.92 -2.78
CA LYS A 174 -6.20 11.65 -2.95
C LYS A 174 -6.95 11.79 -1.64
N LEU A 175 -6.38 11.29 -0.54
CA LEU A 175 -6.94 11.41 0.80
C LEU A 175 -7.08 12.89 1.21
N ALA A 176 -6.03 13.68 1.01
CA ALA A 176 -6.09 15.12 1.25
C ALA A 176 -7.17 15.82 0.41
N ALA A 177 -7.35 15.44 -0.85
CA ALA A 177 -8.39 16.00 -1.71
C ALA A 177 -9.80 15.66 -1.19
N GLU A 178 -10.07 14.40 -0.81
CA GLU A 178 -11.37 13.98 -0.27
C GLU A 178 -11.66 14.62 1.09
N LEU A 179 -10.66 14.76 1.97
CA LEU A 179 -10.80 15.46 3.24
C LEU A 179 -11.16 16.94 3.04
N ARG A 180 -10.51 17.64 2.09
CA ARG A 180 -10.85 19.04 1.75
C ARG A 180 -12.26 19.18 1.15
N LEU A 181 -12.72 18.19 0.39
CA LEU A 181 -14.10 18.19 -0.11
C LEU A 181 -15.09 18.01 1.05
N LEU A 182 -14.79 17.10 1.98
CA LEU A 182 -15.62 16.89 3.16
C LEU A 182 -15.67 18.13 4.07
N GLU A 183 -14.52 18.79 4.29
CA GLU A 183 -14.41 20.03 5.07
C GLU A 183 -15.33 21.13 4.54
N LYS A 184 -15.41 21.29 3.21
CA LYS A 184 -16.25 22.30 2.56
C LYS A 184 -17.74 22.01 2.65
N GLU A 185 -18.12 20.75 2.65
CA GLU A 185 -19.52 20.32 2.57
C GLU A 185 -20.15 20.01 3.93
N SER A 186 -19.33 19.77 4.96
CA SER A 186 -19.78 19.43 6.31
C SER A 186 -19.08 20.27 7.37
N PRO A 187 -19.74 21.32 7.88
CA PRO A 187 -19.23 22.09 9.01
C PRO A 187 -19.03 21.24 10.28
N GLU A 188 -19.83 20.18 10.45
CA GLU A 188 -19.78 19.27 11.60
C GLU A 188 -18.48 18.44 11.62
N LEU A 189 -18.03 17.99 10.45
CA LEU A 189 -16.81 17.19 10.30
C LEU A 189 -15.58 18.04 9.98
N ARG A 190 -15.71 19.37 9.92
CA ARG A 190 -14.66 20.28 9.51
C ARG A 190 -13.41 20.17 10.38
N ALA A 191 -13.56 20.39 11.69
CA ALA A 191 -12.43 20.33 12.63
C ALA A 191 -11.76 18.95 12.63
N HIS A 192 -12.55 17.91 12.40
CA HIS A 192 -12.06 16.54 12.29
C HIS A 192 -11.28 16.34 10.98
N ALA A 193 -11.80 16.78 9.84
CA ALA A 193 -11.11 16.73 8.56
C ALA A 193 -9.78 17.54 8.58
N ASP A 194 -9.77 18.70 9.25
CA ASP A 194 -8.58 19.55 9.40
C ASP A 194 -7.46 18.84 10.18
N ALA A 195 -7.79 18.21 11.31
CA ALA A 195 -6.82 17.43 12.09
C ALA A 195 -6.23 16.27 11.27
N HIS A 196 -7.05 15.60 10.46
CA HIS A 196 -6.60 14.53 9.58
C HIS A 196 -5.73 15.05 8.42
N LEU A 197 -6.01 16.25 7.90
CA LEU A 197 -5.18 16.89 6.88
C LEU A 197 -3.78 17.22 7.40
N GLU A 198 -3.67 17.70 8.64
CA GLU A 198 -2.38 17.97 9.28
C GLU A 198 -1.56 16.68 9.43
N ALA A 199 -2.17 15.62 9.99
CA ALA A 199 -1.51 14.34 10.15
C ALA A 199 -1.13 13.68 8.81
N ASN A 200 -1.97 13.83 7.79
CA ASN A 200 -1.67 13.41 6.41
C ASN A 200 -0.48 14.18 5.83
N GLY A 201 -0.33 15.47 6.15
CA GLY A 201 0.84 16.27 5.79
C GLY A 201 2.14 15.69 6.36
N MET A 202 2.15 15.35 7.65
CA MET A 202 3.33 14.75 8.29
C MET A 202 3.71 13.39 7.66
N MET A 203 2.72 12.54 7.35
CA MET A 203 2.96 11.27 6.66
C MET A 203 3.47 11.47 5.22
N HIS A 204 2.96 12.48 4.52
CA HIS A 204 3.40 12.83 3.18
C HIS A 204 4.86 13.27 3.17
N ASP A 205 5.26 14.13 4.11
CA ASP A 205 6.65 14.61 4.21
C ASP A 205 7.60 13.45 4.55
N TYR A 206 7.22 12.57 5.48
CA TYR A 206 7.97 11.34 5.76
C TYR A 206 8.17 10.47 4.50
N LEU A 207 7.14 10.30 3.68
CA LEU A 207 7.23 9.51 2.45
C LEU A 207 8.13 10.18 1.39
N ILE A 208 8.18 11.51 1.35
CA ILE A 208 9.12 12.23 0.49
C ILE A 208 10.55 11.97 0.93
N ASP A 209 10.84 12.08 2.23
CA ASP A 209 12.18 11.81 2.77
C ASP A 209 12.61 10.37 2.52
N LEU A 210 11.67 9.42 2.67
CA LEU A 210 11.88 8.01 2.37
C LEU A 210 12.14 7.77 0.87
N LEU A 211 11.41 8.45 -0.02
CA LEU A 211 11.66 8.36 -1.46
C LEU A 211 13.08 8.85 -1.80
N TYR A 212 13.52 9.95 -1.18
CA TYR A 212 14.87 10.46 -1.36
C TYR A 212 15.92 9.51 -0.81
N SER A 213 15.71 8.89 0.36
CA SER A 213 16.69 7.96 0.94
C SER A 213 16.91 6.73 0.06
N ILE A 214 15.82 6.14 -0.47
CA ILE A 214 15.90 4.99 -1.39
C ILE A 214 16.64 5.39 -2.68
N ARG A 215 16.33 6.56 -3.26
CA ARG A 215 17.00 7.04 -4.46
C ARG A 215 18.47 7.36 -4.25
N ARG A 216 18.84 7.90 -3.10
CA ARG A 216 20.22 8.25 -2.78
C ARG A 216 21.10 7.01 -2.60
N ASN A 217 20.51 5.91 -2.16
CA ASN A 217 21.18 4.60 -2.14
C ASN A 217 21.37 4.01 -3.56
N ASN A 218 20.70 4.55 -4.59
CA ASN A 218 20.85 4.16 -5.99
C ASN A 218 21.81 5.07 -6.79
N ASP A 219 22.16 6.24 -6.28
CA ASP A 219 23.20 7.06 -6.90
C ASP A 219 24.56 6.50 -6.48
N PRO A 220 25.38 5.92 -7.39
CA PRO A 220 26.79 5.78 -7.09
C PRO A 220 27.28 7.19 -6.78
N SER A 221 27.89 7.38 -5.60
CA SER A 221 28.60 8.62 -5.29
C SER A 221 29.39 9.02 -6.54
N PRO A 222 29.39 10.29 -6.97
CA PRO A 222 30.38 10.70 -7.94
C PRO A 222 31.74 10.31 -7.33
N ASP A 223 32.48 9.45 -8.02
CA ASP A 223 33.89 9.24 -7.75
C ASP A 223 34.54 10.62 -7.90
N PHE A 224 34.61 11.37 -6.80
CA PHE A 224 35.61 12.40 -6.66
C PHE A 224 36.92 11.64 -6.59
N ASN A 225 37.53 11.42 -7.76
CA ASN A 225 38.93 11.07 -7.82
C ASN A 225 39.68 12.19 -7.08
N ASP A 226 40.22 11.87 -5.91
CA ASP A 226 41.12 12.73 -5.12
C ASP A 226 42.45 13.04 -5.86
N ASP A 227 42.57 12.68 -7.14
CA ASP A 227 43.74 12.85 -7.99
C ASP A 227 43.68 14.07 -8.93
N ASP A 228 42.61 14.88 -8.91
CA ASP A 228 42.60 16.12 -9.70
C ASP A 228 43.42 17.22 -8.98
N PRO A 229 44.56 17.66 -9.57
CA PRO A 229 45.40 18.66 -8.92
C PRO A 229 44.70 20.03 -8.90
N PRO A 230 44.97 20.86 -7.87
CA PRO A 230 44.40 22.19 -7.80
C PRO A 230 44.96 23.05 -8.94
N PHE A 231 44.07 23.50 -9.82
CA PHE A 231 44.34 24.63 -10.71
C PHE A 231 44.30 25.96 -9.95
#